data_AF-A0AAV8X079-F1
#
_entry.id   AF-A0AAV8X079-F1
#
_cell.length_a   1.000
_cell.length_b   1.000
_cell.length_c   1.000
_cell.angle_alpha   90.00
_cell.angle_beta   90.00
_cell.angle_gamma   90.00
#
_symmetry.space_group_name_H-M   'P 1'
#
loop_
_entity.id
_entity.type
_entity.pdbx_description
1 polymer ?
#
loop_
_entity_poly.entity_id
_entity_poly.type
_entity_poly.pdbx_seq_one_letter_code
_entity_poly.pdbx_strand_id
1 'polypeptide(L)'
;MTLAELTLEQIEKLATRRRECSAETGVDKTVLLNASKGNIVDDPKLNEHIFCVFKKTDFMDEAGNFQNEVLQKKITDAINDAELARKLIEVCSIKRRLHS
;
A
#
# COMPACT_ATOMS: atom_id res chain seq x y z
N MET A 1 9.05 -9.01 13.99
CA MET A 1 8.12 -9.44 12.94
C MET A 1 8.88 -9.43 11.64
N THR A 2 9.18 -10.59 11.07
CA THR A 2 9.78 -10.68 9.73
C THR A 2 8.66 -10.41 8.72
N LEU A 3 8.64 -9.20 8.16
CA LEU A 3 7.84 -8.90 6.97
C LEU A 3 8.29 -9.84 5.85
N ALA A 4 7.38 -10.23 4.97
CA ALA A 4 7.73 -10.89 3.72
C ALA A 4 8.88 -10.15 3.03
N GLU A 5 9.97 -10.85 2.75
CA GLU A 5 11.14 -10.25 2.11
C GLU A 5 10.81 -9.97 0.64
N LEU A 6 10.82 -8.70 0.25
CA LEU A 6 10.68 -8.30 -1.14
C LEU A 6 11.95 -8.66 -1.92
N THR A 7 11.80 -9.03 -3.19
CA THR A 7 12.94 -9.22 -4.09
C THR A 7 13.61 -7.87 -4.40
N LEU A 8 14.88 -7.89 -4.85
CA LEU A 8 15.59 -6.67 -5.27
C LEU A 8 14.81 -5.89 -6.34
N GLU A 9 14.26 -6.60 -7.32
CA GLU A 9 13.42 -6.00 -8.38
C GLU A 9 12.16 -5.31 -7.80
N GLN A 10 11.50 -5.93 -6.82
CA GLN A 10 10.33 -5.35 -6.15
C GLN A 10 10.72 -4.10 -5.35
N ILE A 11 11.88 -4.12 -4.68
CA ILE A 11 12.41 -2.98 -3.93
C ILE A 11 12.70 -1.81 -4.88
N GLU A 12 13.37 -2.05 -6.00
CA GLU A 12 13.68 -1.02 -6.99
C GLU A 12 12.42 -0.40 -7.61
N LYS A 13 11.46 -1.24 -8.02
CA LYS A 13 10.17 -0.78 -8.55
C LYS A 13 9.40 0.03 -7.50
N LEU A 14 9.36 -0.43 -6.25
CA LEU A 14 8.71 0.28 -5.16
C LEU A 14 9.41 1.62 -4.85
N ALA A 15 10.74 1.67 -4.86
CA ALA A 15 11.50 2.89 -4.64
C ALA A 15 11.24 3.94 -5.73
N THR A 16 11.15 3.52 -6.99
CA THR A 16 10.79 4.41 -8.11
C THR A 16 9.37 4.95 -7.97
N ARG A 17 8.39 4.08 -7.72
CA ARG A 17 6.99 4.49 -7.50
C ARG A 17 6.83 5.44 -6.30
N ARG A 18 7.53 5.18 -5.19
CA ARG A 18 7.55 6.06 -4.01
C ARG A 18 8.12 7.43 -4.34
N ARG A 19 9.21 7.51 -5.12
CA ARG A 19 9.78 8.80 -5.53
C ARG A 19 8.82 9.60 -6.40
N GLU A 20 8.20 8.95 -7.39
CA GLU A 20 7.18 9.59 -8.25
C GLU A 20 6.00 10.12 -7.43
N CYS A 21 5.42 9.29 -6.56
CA CYS A 21 4.29 9.70 -5.71
C CYS A 21 4.67 10.77 -4.68
N SER A 22 5.92 10.81 -4.23
CA SER A 22 6.40 11.90 -3.36
C SER A 22 6.46 13.22 -4.12
N ALA A 23 6.89 13.19 -5.38
CA ALA A 23 6.93 14.37 -6.23
C ALA A 23 5.52 14.87 -6.61
N GLU A 24 4.56 13.96 -6.82
CA GLU A 24 3.17 14.28 -7.16
C GLU A 24 2.40 14.89 -5.98
N THR A 25 2.54 14.33 -4.78
CA THR A 25 1.74 14.71 -3.60
C THR A 25 2.40 15.77 -2.72
N GLY A 26 3.73 15.91 -2.82
CA GLY A 26 4.50 16.80 -1.95
C GLY A 26 4.38 16.44 -0.46
N VAL A 27 4.19 15.15 -0.15
CA VAL A 27 4.18 14.63 1.22
C VAL A 27 5.52 14.86 1.92
N ASP A 28 5.47 15.15 3.21
CA ASP A 28 6.67 15.40 4.00
C ASP A 28 7.48 14.10 4.22
N LYS A 29 8.81 14.21 4.09
CA LYS A 29 9.73 13.07 4.22
C LYS A 29 9.71 12.48 5.62
N THR A 30 9.55 13.31 6.65
CA THR A 30 9.49 12.90 8.05
C THR A 30 8.20 12.14 8.32
N VAL A 31 7.07 12.58 7.74
CA VAL A 31 5.79 11.86 7.76
C VAL A 31 5.93 10.48 7.10
N LEU A 32 6.55 10.39 5.91
CA LEU A 32 6.80 9.10 5.25
C LEU A 32 7.70 8.17 6.08
N LEU A 33 8.77 8.71 6.66
CA LEU A 33 9.69 7.93 7.49
C LEU A 33 8.98 7.38 8.73
N ASN A 34 8.15 8.19 9.39
CA ASN A 34 7.37 7.76 10.54
C ASN A 34 6.34 6.68 10.15
N ALA A 35 5.61 6.88 9.05
CA ALA A 35 4.67 5.89 8.54
C ALA A 35 5.35 4.55 8.22
N SER A 36 6.56 4.58 7.64
CA SER A 36 7.34 3.36 7.35
C SER A 36 7.76 2.57 8.60
N LYS A 37 7.78 3.22 9.77
CA LYS A 37 8.05 2.62 11.09
C LYS A 37 6.78 2.18 11.82
N GLY A 38 5.61 2.34 11.20
CA GLY A 38 4.31 2.03 11.80
C GLY A 38 3.63 3.22 12.51
N ASN A 39 4.28 4.39 12.56
CA ASN A 39 3.71 5.60 13.14
C ASN A 39 2.94 6.38 12.06
N ILE A 40 1.72 5.94 11.76
CA ILE A 40 0.84 6.56 10.76
C ILE A 40 0.06 7.69 11.43
N VAL A 41 0.19 8.89 10.89
CA VAL A 41 -0.60 10.07 11.30
C VAL A 41 -1.69 10.34 10.27
N ASP A 42 -2.77 11.00 10.69
CA ASP A 42 -3.82 11.43 9.76
C ASP A 42 -3.34 12.70 9.03
N ASP A 43 -2.64 12.49 7.92
CA ASP A 43 -2.12 13.54 7.05
C ASP A 43 -2.71 13.37 5.63
N PRO A 44 -3.39 14.38 5.07
CA PRO A 44 -4.00 14.27 3.74
C PRO A 44 -3.00 13.90 2.64
N LYS A 45 -1.78 14.44 2.68
CA LYS A 45 -0.75 14.15 1.68
C LYS A 45 -0.17 12.75 1.83
N LEU A 46 -0.12 12.22 3.05
CA LEU A 46 0.22 10.82 3.30
C LEU A 46 -0.85 9.90 2.69
N ASN A 47 -2.13 10.21 2.87
CA ASN A 47 -3.22 9.44 2.27
C ASN A 47 -3.16 9.47 0.73
N GLU A 48 -2.95 10.64 0.14
CA GLU A 48 -2.74 10.80 -1.30
C GLU A 48 -1.51 10.02 -1.79
N HIS A 49 -0.41 10.05 -1.03
CA HIS A 49 0.81 9.32 -1.37
C HIS A 49 0.58 7.80 -1.39
N ILE A 50 -0.08 7.28 -0.36
CA ILE A 50 -0.44 5.85 -0.27
C ILE A 50 -1.34 5.46 -1.44
N PHE A 51 -2.35 6.28 -1.75
CA PHE A 51 -3.24 6.06 -2.87
C PHE A 51 -2.49 6.04 -4.21
N CYS A 52 -1.61 7.01 -4.45
CA CYS A 52 -0.76 7.05 -5.65
C CYS A 52 0.09 5.77 -5.79
N VAL A 53 0.74 5.33 -4.70
CA VAL A 53 1.55 4.10 -4.73
C VAL A 53 0.68 2.89 -5.05
N PHE A 54 -0.50 2.80 -4.45
CA PHE A 54 -1.43 1.68 -4.64
C PHE A 54 -2.00 1.62 -6.06
N LYS A 55 -2.27 2.77 -6.68
CA LYS A 55 -2.62 2.83 -8.10
C LYS A 55 -1.48 2.35 -8.98
N LYS A 56 -0.25 2.85 -8.76
CA LYS A 56 0.92 2.44 -9.56
C LYS A 56 1.31 0.97 -9.37
N THR A 57 0.84 0.30 -8.31
CA THR A 57 1.00 -1.13 -8.08
C THR A 57 -0.18 -1.97 -8.54
N ASP A 58 -1.21 -1.37 -9.15
CA ASP A 58 -2.48 -2.00 -9.53
C ASP A 58 -3.23 -2.62 -8.35
N PHE A 59 -2.98 -2.13 -7.13
CA PHE A 59 -3.70 -2.57 -5.92
C PHE A 59 -5.04 -1.86 -5.77
N MET A 60 -5.15 -0.66 -6.33
CA MET A 60 -6.39 0.12 -6.40
C MET A 60 -6.59 0.69 -7.80
N ASP A 61 -7.85 0.89 -8.21
CA ASP A 61 -8.20 1.72 -9.36
C ASP A 61 -8.21 3.23 -9.03
N GLU A 62 -8.51 4.05 -10.04
CA GLU A 62 -8.67 5.49 -9.92
C GLU A 62 -9.81 5.92 -8.98
N ALA A 63 -10.77 5.04 -8.70
CA ALA A 63 -11.90 5.30 -7.79
C ALA A 63 -11.63 4.83 -6.34
N GLY A 64 -10.42 4.32 -6.07
CA GLY A 64 -10.04 3.80 -4.75
C GLY A 64 -10.64 2.43 -4.43
N ASN A 65 -11.09 1.68 -5.43
CA ASN A 65 -11.53 0.31 -5.23
C ASN A 65 -10.33 -0.63 -5.29
N PHE A 66 -10.22 -1.52 -4.32
CA PHE A 66 -9.17 -2.53 -4.27
C PHE A 66 -9.34 -3.59 -5.37
N GLN A 67 -8.23 -3.92 -6.02
CA GLN A 67 -8.14 -5.02 -6.97
C GLN A 67 -7.85 -6.32 -6.21
N ASN A 68 -8.90 -6.92 -5.63
CA ASN A 68 -8.77 -8.05 -4.69
C ASN A 68 -7.97 -9.23 -5.27
N GLU A 69 -8.11 -9.54 -6.56
CA GLU A 69 -7.34 -10.62 -7.21
C GLU A 69 -5.83 -10.33 -7.23
N VAL A 70 -5.46 -9.09 -7.55
CA VAL A 70 -4.06 -8.65 -7.56
C VAL A 70 -3.49 -8.71 -6.14
N LEU A 71 -4.22 -8.20 -5.16
CA LEU A 71 -3.83 -8.26 -3.75
C LEU A 71 -3.69 -9.70 -3.26
N GLN A 72 -4.65 -10.57 -3.58
CA GLN A 72 -4.63 -11.96 -3.13
C GLN A 72 -3.40 -12.68 -3.64
N LYS A 73 -3.09 -12.53 -4.93
CA LYS A 73 -1.88 -13.08 -5.52
C LYS A 73 -0.63 -12.54 -4.82
N LYS A 74 -0.50 -11.21 -4.72
CA LYS A 74 0.71 -10.57 -4.19
C LYS A 74 0.95 -10.85 -2.71
N ILE A 75 -0.11 -10.89 -1.90
CA ILE A 75 0.00 -11.23 -0.48
C ILE A 75 0.32 -12.71 -0.32
N THR A 76 -0.35 -13.60 -1.07
CA THR A 76 -0.07 -15.04 -1.04
C THR A 76 1.39 -15.33 -1.41
N ASP A 77 1.90 -14.72 -2.48
CA ASP A 77 3.30 -14.84 -2.91
C ASP A 77 4.27 -14.37 -1.81
N ALA A 78 3.87 -13.36 -1.02
CA ALA A 78 4.69 -12.74 0.01
C ALA A 78 4.72 -13.56 1.32
N ILE A 79 3.58 -14.09 1.76
CA ILE A 79 3.46 -14.80 3.04
C ILE A 79 3.42 -16.33 2.91
N ASN A 80 3.35 -16.84 1.68
CA ASN A 80 3.18 -18.26 1.35
C ASN A 80 1.99 -18.93 2.07
N ASP A 81 0.90 -18.18 2.26
CA ASP A 81 -0.33 -18.61 2.93
C ASP A 81 -1.54 -17.95 2.25
N ALA A 82 -2.19 -18.70 1.35
CA ALA A 82 -3.33 -18.23 0.58
C ALA A 82 -4.58 -17.96 1.44
N GLU A 83 -4.75 -18.72 2.53
CA GLU A 83 -5.92 -18.60 3.40
C GLU A 83 -5.78 -17.39 4.32
N LEU A 84 -4.58 -17.13 4.85
CA LEU A 84 -4.29 -15.89 5.55
C LEU A 84 -4.40 -14.68 4.62
N ALA A 85 -3.92 -14.78 3.38
CA ALA A 85 -4.07 -13.72 2.38
C ALA A 85 -5.55 -13.38 2.12
N ARG A 86 -6.40 -14.40 1.94
CA ARG A 86 -7.84 -14.23 1.77
C ARG A 86 -8.48 -13.52 2.96
N LYS A 87 -8.18 -13.96 4.19
CA LYS A 87 -8.69 -13.34 5.42
C LYS A 87 -8.26 -11.88 5.56
N LEU A 88 -7.01 -11.55 5.22
CA LEU A 88 -6.50 -10.19 5.27
C LEU A 88 -7.27 -9.28 4.32
N ILE A 89 -7.56 -9.74 3.10
CA ILE A 89 -8.31 -8.97 2.12
C ILE A 89 -9.75 -8.75 2.59
N GLU A 90 -10.41 -9.80 3.07
CA GLU A 90 -11.78 -9.70 3.60
C GLU A 90 -11.92 -8.69 4.74
N VAL A 91 -10.91 -8.54 5.59
CA VAL A 91 -10.94 -7.59 6.72
C VAL A 91 -10.51 -6.18 6.30
N CYS A 92 -9.54 -6.06 5.38
CA CYS A 92 -8.86 -4.79 5.11
C CYS A 92 -9.28 -4.08 3.82
N SER A 93 -9.83 -4.78 2.83
CA SER A 93 -10.22 -4.18 1.54
C SER A 93 -11.67 -3.67 1.50
N ILE A 94 -12.40 -3.78 2.61
CA ILE A 94 -13.73 -3.21 2.74
C ILE A 94 -13.61 -1.69 2.76
N LYS A 95 -14.28 -1.02 1.80
CA LYS A 95 -14.43 0.44 1.78
C LYS A 95 -15.22 0.89 3.01
N ARG A 96 -14.51 1.19 4.10
CA ARG A 96 -15.10 1.86 5.25
C ARG A 96 -15.45 3.29 4.82
N ARG A 97 -16.73 3.65 4.89
CA ARG A 97 -17.11 5.07 4.85
C ARG A 97 -16.52 5.72 6.10
N LEU A 98 -15.43 6.46 5.94
CA LEU A 98 -14.95 7.37 6.97
C LEU A 98 -15.87 8.61 6.90
N HIS A 99 -16.88 8.61 7.76
CA HIS A 99 -17.84 9.69 8.05
C HIS A 99 -18.73 10.21 6.89
N SER A 100 -20.04 10.08 7.11
CA SER A 100 -21.06 11.03 6.66
C SER A 100 -21.04 12.28 7.52
#